data_AF-A0A942ES48-F1
#
_entry.id   AF-A0A942ES48-F1
#
_cell.length_a   1.000
_cell.length_b   1.000
_cell.length_c   1.000
_cell.angle_alpha   90.00
_cell.angle_beta   90.00
_cell.angle_gamma   90.00
#
_symmetry.space_group_name_H-M   'P 1'
#
loop_
_entity.id
_entity.type
_entity.pdbx_description
1 polymer ?
#
loop_
_entity_poly.entity_id
_entity_poly.type
_entity_poly.pdbx_seq_one_letter_code
_entity_poly.pdbx_strand_id
1 'polypeptide(L)'
;MHNLWTCCVVIVVGVFVSSMRSVELDAPLPLEQNSEWRHSPEGISLYLVNDECNQSLRFIVEDKGALPAVLLSLDEPRNMEEVEGFLQECHPYFDQRSQRRIAIIAVGKSLVEQVQSWMVKNIAAAPCTVPHLGNVLFGEPTFQIETDSGTKSPSLKISYGFTLPAMHTSRDLRKLWNLALIQHMTRERLGAQRIPCKEDSIGSSFLLPQKTVAYRIESLEMQEEVNEFLHGIQEIRQVGFTAEELIRAKRWFIERVKELQLSKPRGATSEMASFHAEGFLGHLGLLSYTYYLDSAPALIDSITSVDIAIALQECFSNEKRHFVLAANALQSEKLELSIRHEIEASELVSIARSPEQMATDMEMPLAKGAEAFYQLPLNDNERQIIHKIIDTMAKDNVLKLGLKRKSMERKGKRIRQVHPLRFLGHIFSDGHLRQCMREISRSHFKWNGFMDGLKDRMKEEAARGNLRQYIPGFAELLHIDEHQVYQYIDHRDWEGLVKHLL
;
A
#
# COMPACT_ATOMS: atom_id res chain seq x y z
N MET A 1 31.41 30.81 26.95
CA MET A 1 31.10 30.40 25.56
C MET A 1 31.76 29.06 25.32
N HIS A 2 31.03 27.96 25.46
CA HIS A 2 31.48 26.61 25.09
C HIS A 2 30.60 26.14 23.94
N ASN A 3 31.17 26.03 22.74
CA ASN A 3 30.50 25.41 21.60
C ASN A 3 30.65 23.89 21.73
N LEU A 4 29.54 23.20 22.00
CA LEU A 4 29.45 21.74 21.89
C LEU A 4 29.25 21.38 20.41
N TRP A 5 30.14 20.55 19.88
CA TRP A 5 30.05 20.03 18.51
C TRP A 5 29.70 18.54 18.57
N THR A 6 28.73 18.11 17.78
CA THR A 6 28.21 16.74 17.74
C THR A 6 28.73 16.03 16.49
N CYS A 7 29.36 14.87 16.64
CA CYS A 7 29.68 13.96 15.54
C CYS A 7 28.48 13.05 15.24
N CYS A 8 28.06 12.96 13.98
CA CYS A 8 27.05 12.00 13.52
C CYS A 8 27.72 10.87 12.73
N VAL A 9 27.54 9.64 13.17
CA VAL A 9 27.89 8.42 12.42
C VAL A 9 26.59 7.80 11.93
N VAL A 10 26.48 7.54 10.63
CA VAL A 10 25.33 6.87 10.01
C VAL A 10 25.79 5.50 9.55
N ILE A 11 25.17 4.44 10.08
CA ILE A 11 25.48 3.04 9.74
C ILE A 11 24.27 2.45 9.00
N VAL A 12 24.51 1.85 7.85
CA VAL A 12 23.50 1.10 7.08
C VAL A 12 23.89 -0.37 7.11
N VAL A 13 23.02 -1.22 7.67
CA VAL A 13 23.26 -2.67 7.83
C VAL A 13 22.25 -3.44 6.98
N GLY A 14 22.74 -4.37 6.15
CA GLY A 14 21.91 -5.28 5.35
C GLY A 14 22.24 -6.75 5.66
N VAL A 15 21.22 -7.60 5.76
CA VAL A 15 21.35 -9.06 5.88
C VAL A 15 20.83 -9.68 4.59
N PHE A 16 21.67 -10.44 3.88
CA PHE A 16 21.27 -11.23 2.72
C PHE A 16 21.42 -12.72 3.02
N VAL A 17 20.38 -13.50 2.70
CA VAL A 17 20.43 -14.97 2.70
C VAL A 17 20.39 -15.39 1.23
N SER A 18 21.52 -15.85 0.70
CA SER A 18 21.58 -16.39 -0.66
C SER A 18 21.13 -17.85 -0.65
N SER A 19 20.12 -18.18 -1.46
CA SER A 19 19.82 -19.54 -1.87
C SER A 19 19.60 -19.52 -3.37
N MET A 20 20.62 -19.93 -4.15
CA MET A 20 20.41 -20.35 -5.53
C MET A 20 21.37 -21.48 -5.94
N ARG A 21 20.80 -22.40 -6.73
CA ARG A 21 21.46 -23.47 -7.48
C ARG A 21 22.02 -22.90 -8.79
N SER A 22 23.15 -23.42 -9.24
CA SER A 22 23.86 -23.02 -10.46
C SER A 22 23.13 -23.43 -11.74
N VAL A 23 23.21 -22.56 -12.75
CA VAL A 23 23.00 -22.88 -14.18
C VAL A 23 24.09 -22.13 -14.96
N GLU A 24 24.90 -22.85 -15.73
CA GLU A 24 25.93 -22.31 -16.63
C GLU A 24 25.31 -21.84 -17.95
N LEU A 25 25.80 -20.72 -18.50
CA LEU A 25 25.61 -20.34 -19.90
C LEU A 25 26.86 -19.61 -20.44
N ASP A 26 27.18 -19.92 -21.70
CA ASP A 26 28.39 -19.56 -22.45
C ASP A 26 28.34 -18.20 -23.17
N ALA A 27 29.55 -17.60 -23.25
CA ALA A 27 30.10 -16.65 -24.25
C ALA A 27 29.87 -15.11 -24.11
N PRO A 28 30.92 -14.27 -24.30
CA PRO A 28 30.83 -12.80 -24.24
C PRO A 28 30.90 -12.11 -25.62
N LEU A 29 30.32 -10.91 -25.75
CA LEU A 29 30.51 -9.96 -26.85
C LEU A 29 30.56 -8.49 -26.34
N PRO A 30 31.08 -7.51 -27.12
CA PRO A 30 32.10 -6.56 -26.66
C PRO A 30 31.58 -5.16 -26.27
N LEU A 31 32.41 -4.45 -25.49
CA LEU A 31 32.26 -3.05 -25.07
C LEU A 31 32.73 -2.08 -26.16
N GLU A 32 31.85 -1.15 -26.56
CA GLU A 32 32.26 0.10 -27.22
C GLU A 32 32.13 1.27 -26.23
N GLN A 33 33.24 2.00 -26.09
CA GLN A 33 33.33 3.28 -25.38
C GLN A 33 32.96 4.42 -26.33
N ASN A 34 32.11 5.35 -25.91
CA ASN A 34 32.27 6.81 -26.10
C ASN A 34 31.03 7.57 -25.63
N SER A 35 31.20 8.53 -24.72
CA SER A 35 30.69 9.90 -24.87
C SER A 35 31.05 10.81 -23.68
N GLU A 36 31.39 12.05 -24.04
CA GLU A 36 31.82 13.15 -23.20
C GLU A 36 30.69 13.71 -22.31
N TRP A 37 31.02 14.10 -21.07
CA TRP A 37 30.10 14.73 -20.12
C TRP A 37 30.38 16.22 -19.95
N ARG A 38 29.33 17.05 -19.96
CA ARG A 38 29.38 18.47 -19.54
C ARG A 38 28.90 18.61 -18.08
N HIS A 39 29.52 19.55 -17.37
CA HIS A 39 29.47 19.71 -15.90
C HIS A 39 28.21 20.39 -15.34
N SER A 40 27.78 19.96 -14.15
CA SER A 40 26.89 20.65 -13.19
C SER A 40 27.44 20.45 -11.78
N PRO A 41 27.36 21.42 -10.84
CA PRO A 41 28.01 21.31 -9.53
C PRO A 41 27.08 20.72 -8.45
N GLU A 42 27.69 19.91 -7.56
CA GLU A 42 27.26 19.46 -6.22
C GLU A 42 26.36 18.21 -6.08
N GLY A 43 26.92 17.14 -5.50
CA GLY A 43 26.22 15.96 -4.98
C GLY A 43 27.06 14.67 -4.96
N ILE A 44 26.98 13.88 -3.88
CA ILE A 44 27.48 12.49 -3.83
C ILE A 44 26.45 11.60 -4.49
N SER A 45 26.86 10.83 -5.52
CA SER A 45 25.99 9.87 -6.19
C SER A 45 26.46 8.45 -5.87
N LEU A 46 25.54 7.60 -5.41
CA LEU A 46 25.78 6.18 -5.17
C LEU A 46 25.16 5.39 -6.33
N TYR A 47 25.98 4.61 -7.03
CA TYR A 47 25.51 3.74 -8.10
C TYR A 47 25.60 2.28 -7.69
N LEU A 48 24.51 1.54 -7.94
CA LEU A 48 24.48 0.08 -7.86
C LEU A 48 24.79 -0.46 -9.25
N VAL A 49 25.93 -1.13 -9.43
CA VAL A 49 26.26 -1.79 -10.68
C VAL A 49 26.19 -3.29 -10.45
N ASN A 50 25.30 -3.97 -11.18
CA ASN A 50 25.21 -5.42 -11.19
C ASN A 50 26.21 -5.93 -12.25
N ASP A 51 27.34 -6.51 -11.80
CA ASP A 51 28.32 -7.13 -12.68
C ASP A 51 27.92 -8.60 -12.90
N GLU A 52 27.21 -8.87 -14.00
CA GLU A 52 26.67 -10.20 -14.31
C GLU A 52 27.76 -11.27 -14.44
N CYS A 53 29.03 -10.89 -14.62
CA CYS A 53 30.14 -11.83 -14.73
C CYS A 53 30.77 -12.27 -13.40
N ASN A 54 30.55 -11.55 -12.28
CA ASN A 54 31.30 -11.80 -11.03
C ASN A 54 30.44 -12.08 -9.79
N GLN A 55 29.12 -12.21 -9.91
CA GLN A 55 28.21 -12.40 -8.75
C GLN A 55 28.51 -11.43 -7.58
N SER A 56 28.99 -10.22 -7.88
CA SER A 56 29.34 -9.21 -6.88
C SER A 56 28.59 -7.91 -7.16
N LEU A 57 28.03 -7.33 -6.10
CA LEU A 57 27.48 -5.98 -6.12
C LEU A 57 28.62 -5.02 -5.85
N ARG A 58 28.98 -4.20 -6.84
CA ARG A 58 29.95 -3.13 -6.65
C ARG A 58 29.21 -1.81 -6.46
N PHE A 59 29.50 -1.15 -5.34
CA PHE A 59 29.11 0.24 -5.13
C PHE A 59 30.22 1.14 -5.65
N ILE A 60 29.92 1.95 -6.65
CA ILE A 60 30.84 2.97 -7.13
C ILE A 60 30.42 4.28 -6.47
N VAL A 61 31.31 4.84 -5.65
CA VAL A 61 31.17 6.19 -5.10
C VAL A 61 32.01 7.10 -5.99
N GLU A 62 31.34 7.99 -6.73
CA GLU A 62 32.03 9.03 -7.48
C GLU A 62 32.10 10.27 -6.59
N ASP A 63 33.26 10.55 -6.00
CA ASP A 63 33.53 11.79 -5.28
C ASP A 63 34.18 12.80 -6.23
N LYS A 64 33.55 13.96 -6.40
CA LYS A 64 34.07 15.07 -7.22
C LYS A 64 34.68 16.20 -6.40
N GLY A 65 34.96 15.97 -5.10
CA GLY A 65 35.54 16.97 -4.20
C GLY A 65 36.50 16.40 -3.15
N ALA A 66 37.70 16.00 -3.59
CA ALA A 66 38.95 15.92 -2.81
C ALA A 66 38.88 15.52 -1.32
N LEU A 67 38.15 14.47 -0.93
CA LEU A 67 38.36 13.81 0.37
C LEU A 67 38.12 12.30 0.27
N PRO A 68 39.00 11.44 0.82
CA PRO A 68 38.89 10.00 0.61
C PRO A 68 37.70 9.41 1.38
N ALA A 69 36.72 8.87 0.65
CA ALA A 69 35.80 7.86 1.17
C ALA A 69 36.49 6.49 1.09
N VAL A 70 36.55 5.77 2.21
CA VAL A 70 37.09 4.40 2.25
C VAL A 70 35.92 3.43 2.18
N LEU A 71 35.82 2.69 1.08
CA LEU A 71 34.84 1.62 0.92
C LEU A 71 35.51 0.28 1.23
N LEU A 72 34.91 -0.53 2.10
CA LEU A 72 35.31 -1.92 2.33
C LEU A 72 34.23 -2.84 1.75
N SER A 73 34.60 -3.62 0.72
CA SER A 73 33.86 -4.84 0.34
C SER A 73 34.55 -6.01 1.02
N LEU A 74 33.84 -6.73 1.88
CA LEU A 74 34.36 -7.94 2.52
C LEU A 74 33.69 -9.14 1.85
N ASP A 75 34.35 -9.67 0.82
CA ASP A 75 33.79 -10.75 -0.02
C ASP A 75 33.93 -12.15 0.62
N GLU A 76 34.62 -12.29 1.76
CA GLU A 76 34.78 -13.55 2.52
C GLU A 76 34.79 -13.33 4.04
N PRO A 77 34.39 -14.32 4.87
CA PRO A 77 34.38 -14.18 6.32
C PRO A 77 35.82 -14.15 6.86
N ARG A 78 36.35 -12.94 7.07
CA ARG A 78 37.63 -12.74 7.76
C ARG A 78 37.47 -12.85 9.28
N ASN A 79 38.53 -13.26 9.97
CA ASN A 79 38.66 -13.25 11.44
C ASN A 79 38.58 -11.81 11.97
N MET A 80 37.88 -11.60 13.09
CA MET A 80 37.77 -10.31 13.80
C MET A 80 39.10 -9.61 14.05
N GLU A 81 40.22 -10.33 14.21
CA GLU A 81 41.55 -9.72 14.38
C GLU A 81 41.91 -8.77 13.23
N GLU A 82 41.51 -9.05 12.00
CA GLU A 82 41.81 -8.16 10.86
C GLU A 82 40.90 -6.92 10.84
N VAL A 83 39.63 -7.07 11.23
CA VAL A 83 38.69 -5.96 11.36
C VAL A 83 39.14 -5.05 12.51
N GLU A 84 39.54 -5.62 13.64
CA GLU A 84 40.08 -4.88 14.77
C GLU A 84 41.40 -4.18 14.43
N GLY A 85 42.32 -4.86 13.72
CA GLY A 85 43.57 -4.28 13.25
C GLY A 85 43.34 -3.07 12.34
N PHE A 86 42.43 -3.17 11.38
CA PHE A 86 42.06 -2.07 10.50
C PHE A 86 41.39 -0.90 11.25
N LEU A 87 40.49 -1.20 12.19
CA LEU A 87 39.83 -0.17 13.00
C LEU A 87 40.82 0.54 13.94
N GLN A 88 41.83 -0.16 14.45
CA GLN A 88 42.94 0.42 15.20
C GLN A 88 43.84 1.30 14.32
N GLU A 89 44.12 0.90 13.08
CA GLU A 89 44.84 1.73 12.10
C GLU A 89 44.05 2.99 11.72
N CYS A 90 42.71 2.92 11.72
CA CYS A 90 41.85 4.06 11.49
C CYS A 90 41.69 4.98 12.72
N HIS A 91 41.97 4.47 13.93
CA HIS A 91 41.80 5.16 15.22
C HIS A 91 42.41 6.60 15.26
N PRO A 92 43.62 6.86 14.74
CA PRO A 92 44.22 8.20 14.76
C PRO A 92 43.45 9.23 13.92
N TYR A 93 42.63 8.79 12.96
CA TYR A 93 41.87 9.68 12.07
C TYR A 93 40.53 10.14 12.67
N PHE A 94 40.11 9.57 13.81
CA PHE A 94 38.90 9.99 14.52
C PHE A 94 39.13 11.21 15.43
N ASP A 95 40.39 11.54 15.75
CA ASP A 95 40.74 12.50 16.80
C ASP A 95 41.21 13.89 16.29
N GLN A 96 41.07 14.19 15.00
CA GLN A 96 41.48 15.50 14.47
C GLN A 96 40.46 16.17 13.56
N ARG A 97 39.80 17.20 14.13
CA ARG A 97 39.24 18.44 13.53
C ARG A 97 38.45 18.38 12.21
N SER A 98 38.14 17.20 11.70
CA SER A 98 37.43 17.02 10.44
C SER A 98 36.14 16.25 10.72
N GLN A 99 35.00 16.83 10.34
CA GLN A 99 33.71 16.14 10.34
C GLN A 99 33.75 15.04 9.27
N ARG A 100 34.34 13.88 9.62
CA ARG A 100 34.41 12.72 8.73
C ARG A 100 33.18 11.85 8.98
N ARG A 101 32.42 11.57 7.92
CA ARG A 101 31.38 10.54 7.93
C ARG A 101 32.02 9.23 7.47
N ILE A 102 32.01 8.22 8.32
CA ILE A 102 32.45 6.88 7.96
C ILE A 102 31.22 5.99 7.90
N ALA A 103 31.01 5.37 6.75
CA ALA A 103 30.00 4.34 6.57
C ALA A 103 30.68 2.98 6.59
N ILE A 104 30.26 2.09 7.49
CA ILE A 104 30.73 0.70 7.55
C ILE A 104 29.55 -0.18 7.17
N ILE A 105 29.71 -0.98 6.11
CA ILE A 105 28.71 -1.95 5.67
C ILE A 105 29.21 -3.34 6.10
N ALA A 106 28.53 -3.94 7.07
CA ALA A 106 28.83 -5.30 7.53
C ALA A 106 27.74 -6.26 7.05
N VAL A 107 28.14 -7.40 6.50
CA VAL A 107 27.23 -8.44 6.01
C VAL A 107 27.31 -9.65 6.96
N GLY A 108 26.19 -10.02 7.57
CA GLY A 108 26.08 -11.18 8.46
C GLY A 108 25.84 -10.82 9.93
N LYS A 109 24.83 -11.44 10.54
CA LYS A 109 24.33 -11.11 11.89
C LYS A 109 25.42 -11.17 12.98
N SER A 110 26.27 -12.20 12.95
CA SER A 110 27.35 -12.40 13.91
C SER A 110 28.41 -11.27 13.86
N LEU A 111 28.75 -10.81 12.65
CA LEU A 111 29.74 -9.75 12.45
C LEU A 111 29.19 -8.39 12.88
N VAL A 112 27.91 -8.13 12.63
CA VAL A 112 27.22 -6.90 13.07
C VAL A 112 27.24 -6.79 14.59
N GLU A 113 26.89 -7.87 15.29
CA GLU A 113 26.88 -7.91 16.76
C GLU A 113 28.29 -7.72 17.34
N GLN A 114 29.32 -8.29 16.70
CA GLN A 114 30.72 -8.15 17.12
C GLN A 114 31.28 -6.74 16.89
N VAL A 115 31.00 -6.12 15.74
CA VAL A 115 31.42 -4.73 15.44
C VAL A 115 30.72 -3.74 16.37
N GLN A 116 29.42 -3.93 16.65
CA GLN A 116 28.70 -3.12 17.63
C GLN A 116 29.30 -3.26 19.04
N SER A 117 29.59 -4.48 19.48
CA SER A 117 30.20 -4.73 20.78
C SER A 117 31.60 -4.10 20.90
N TRP A 118 32.42 -4.17 19.84
CA TRP A 118 33.74 -3.54 19.80
C TRP A 118 33.64 -2.01 19.88
N MET A 119 32.71 -1.39 19.14
CA MET A 119 32.52 0.06 19.16
C MET A 119 32.06 0.56 20.53
N VAL A 120 31.10 -0.12 21.16
CA VAL A 120 30.64 0.22 22.51
C VAL A 120 31.79 0.14 23.51
N LYS A 121 32.65 -0.88 23.39
CA LYS A 121 33.79 -1.08 24.29
C LYS A 121 34.90 -0.03 24.11
N ASN A 122 35.15 0.42 22.88
CA ASN A 122 36.34 1.22 22.56
C ASN A 122 36.05 2.71 22.27
N ILE A 123 34.81 3.09 21.94
CA ILE A 123 34.44 4.47 21.58
C ILE A 123 33.71 5.20 22.73
N ALA A 124 33.16 4.46 23.72
CA ALA A 124 32.37 5.03 24.83
C ALA A 124 33.14 5.93 25.83
N ALA A 125 34.40 6.28 25.58
CA ALA A 125 35.15 7.26 26.37
C ALA A 125 34.89 8.73 25.96
N ALA A 126 34.18 8.99 24.85
CA ALA A 126 33.77 10.34 24.44
C ALA A 126 32.25 10.56 24.66
N PRO A 127 31.80 11.77 25.06
CA PRO A 127 30.38 12.04 25.29
C PRO A 127 29.66 12.16 23.95
N CYS A 128 29.33 11.02 23.34
CA CYS A 128 28.48 10.93 22.18
C CYS A 128 27.09 10.46 22.63
N THR A 129 26.07 11.28 22.38
CA THR A 129 24.67 10.84 22.41
C THR A 129 24.46 9.83 21.28
N VAL A 130 24.46 8.55 21.62
CA VAL A 130 23.91 7.50 20.76
C VAL A 130 22.40 7.67 20.79
N PRO A 131 21.71 7.97 19.67
CA PRO A 131 20.26 7.94 19.67
C PRO A 131 19.84 6.50 20.00
N HIS A 132 19.08 6.35 21.09
CA HIS A 132 18.49 5.08 21.47
C HIS A 132 17.60 4.58 20.33
N LEU A 133 18.11 3.67 19.50
CA LEU A 133 17.32 2.67 18.79
C LEU A 133 16.87 1.62 19.80
N GLY A 134 16.10 2.06 20.79
CA GLY A 134 15.51 1.24 21.84
C GLY A 134 14.01 1.16 21.62
N ASN A 135 13.51 -0.07 21.51
CA ASN A 135 12.10 -0.49 21.51
C ASN A 135 11.11 0.57 22.05
N VAL A 136 10.51 1.36 21.15
CA VAL A 136 9.25 2.10 21.39
C VAL A 136 8.03 1.17 21.24
N LEU A 137 8.27 -0.12 20.96
CA LEU A 137 7.22 -1.12 20.88
C LEU A 137 6.82 -1.49 22.32
N PHE A 138 5.62 -1.10 22.71
CA PHE A 138 4.92 -1.43 23.96
C PHE A 138 5.15 -0.50 25.18
N GLY A 139 4.92 0.80 24.99
CA GLY A 139 4.62 1.75 26.10
C GLY A 139 3.11 2.05 26.22
N GLU A 140 2.69 2.59 27.36
CA GLU A 140 1.41 3.30 27.52
C GLU A 140 1.31 4.49 26.54
N PRO A 141 0.11 5.04 26.24
CA PRO A 141 0.01 6.26 25.44
C PRO A 141 0.85 7.38 26.08
N THR A 142 1.96 7.74 25.42
CA THR A 142 2.87 8.78 25.89
C THR A 142 2.69 10.02 25.04
N PHE A 143 2.35 11.12 25.70
CA PHE A 143 2.54 12.47 25.19
C PHE A 143 4.03 12.80 25.31
N GLN A 144 4.70 13.14 24.20
CA GLN A 144 6.12 13.49 24.22
C GLN A 144 6.32 14.89 23.67
N ILE A 145 7.02 15.75 24.40
CA ILE A 145 7.42 17.06 23.90
C ILE A 145 8.80 16.91 23.28
N GLU A 146 8.90 17.14 21.96
CA GLU A 146 10.19 17.27 21.30
C GLU A 146 10.51 18.76 21.16
N THR A 147 11.38 19.31 22.02
CA THR A 147 11.85 20.68 21.83
C THR A 147 12.78 20.73 20.61
N ASP A 148 12.27 21.13 19.46
CA ASP A 148 13.12 21.43 18.31
C ASP A 148 13.81 22.77 18.55
N SER A 149 15.10 22.71 18.88
CA SER A 149 15.93 23.89 19.16
C SER A 149 16.14 24.80 17.94
N GLY A 150 15.71 24.37 16.74
CA GLY A 150 15.86 25.11 15.50
C GLY A 150 14.63 25.89 15.01
N THR A 151 13.41 25.58 15.49
CA THR A 151 12.18 26.18 14.94
C THR A 151 11.62 27.27 15.84
N LYS A 152 11.44 28.48 15.29
CA LYS A 152 10.86 29.62 16.03
C LYS A 152 9.38 29.43 16.36
N SER A 153 8.68 28.60 15.59
CA SER A 153 7.24 28.35 15.77
C SER A 153 7.02 26.98 16.40
N PRO A 154 6.09 26.86 17.36
CA PRO A 154 5.68 25.57 17.87
C PRO A 154 5.06 24.73 16.73
N SER A 155 5.11 23.40 16.82
CA SER A 155 4.48 22.48 15.86
C SER A 155 3.90 21.25 16.57
N LEU A 156 2.80 20.70 16.07
CA LEU A 156 2.11 19.57 16.69
C LEU A 156 2.13 18.34 15.78
N LYS A 157 3.06 17.44 15.97
CA LYS A 157 3.12 16.18 15.22
C LYS A 157 2.19 15.14 15.83
N ILE A 158 1.23 14.65 15.07
CA ILE A 158 0.28 13.62 15.51
C ILE A 158 0.62 12.31 14.82
N SER A 159 0.96 11.29 15.60
CA SER A 159 1.37 9.99 15.05
C SER A 159 0.31 8.94 15.35
N TYR A 160 -0.26 8.36 14.29
CA TYR A 160 -1.16 7.23 14.40
C TYR A 160 -0.33 5.95 14.38
N GLY A 161 -0.25 5.26 15.52
CA GLY A 161 0.45 3.99 15.62
C GLY A 161 -0.33 2.88 14.92
N PHE A 162 -0.20 2.77 13.61
CA PHE A 162 -0.64 1.58 12.88
C PHE A 162 0.55 0.74 12.43
N THR A 163 0.43 -0.56 12.62
CA THR A 163 1.36 -1.55 12.09
C THR A 163 1.02 -1.79 10.63
N LEU A 164 1.93 -1.45 9.73
CA LEU A 164 1.78 -1.84 8.32
C LEU A 164 1.80 -3.37 8.23
N PRO A 165 0.84 -3.99 7.53
CA PRO A 165 0.87 -5.42 7.30
C PRO A 165 2.08 -5.78 6.43
N ALA A 166 2.69 -6.94 6.68
CA ALA A 166 3.67 -7.49 5.74
C ALA A 166 2.98 -7.76 4.39
N MET A 167 3.54 -7.29 3.29
CA MET A 167 3.01 -7.43 1.94
C MET A 167 3.43 -8.77 1.32
N HIS A 168 2.78 -9.85 1.72
CA HIS A 168 3.04 -11.17 1.12
C HIS A 168 2.00 -11.55 0.07
N THR A 169 0.80 -10.99 0.18
CA THR A 169 -0.35 -11.37 -0.63
C THR A 169 -1.05 -10.15 -1.23
N SER A 170 -1.87 -10.38 -2.27
CA SER A 170 -2.75 -9.35 -2.82
C SER A 170 -3.73 -8.80 -1.78
N ARG A 171 -4.10 -9.60 -0.77
CA ARG A 171 -4.92 -9.17 0.36
C ARG A 171 -4.19 -8.14 1.23
N ASP A 172 -2.89 -8.33 1.47
CA ASP A 172 -2.09 -7.38 2.25
C ASP A 172 -1.90 -6.07 1.50
N LEU A 173 -1.66 -6.16 0.18
CA LEU A 173 -1.59 -4.98 -0.68
C LEU A 173 -2.92 -4.22 -0.71
N ARG A 174 -4.06 -4.92 -0.74
CA ARG A 174 -5.39 -4.29 -0.63
C ARG A 174 -5.56 -3.53 0.70
N LYS A 175 -5.12 -4.11 1.83
CA LYS A 175 -5.14 -3.43 3.13
C LYS A 175 -4.29 -2.16 3.13
N LEU A 176 -3.12 -2.21 2.49
CA LEU A 176 -2.25 -1.06 2.35
C LEU A 176 -2.91 0.07 1.56
N TRP A 177 -3.62 -0.27 0.48
CA TRP A 177 -4.40 0.69 -0.30
C TRP A 177 -5.59 1.26 0.49
N ASN A 178 -6.26 0.48 1.36
CA ASN A 178 -7.27 1.03 2.27
C ASN A 178 -6.68 2.14 3.16
N LEU A 179 -5.52 1.89 3.76
CA LEU A 179 -4.84 2.86 4.62
C LEU A 179 -4.40 4.11 3.83
N ALA A 180 -3.88 3.94 2.61
CA ALA A 180 -3.50 5.04 1.75
C ALA A 180 -4.71 5.93 1.38
N LEU A 181 -5.85 5.30 1.04
CA LEU A 181 -7.10 6.00 0.77
C LEU A 181 -7.61 6.76 1.99
N ILE A 182 -7.63 6.13 3.17
CA ILE A 182 -8.02 6.78 4.43
C ILE A 182 -7.14 7.99 4.71
N GLN A 183 -5.81 7.86 4.57
CA GLN A 183 -4.88 8.96 4.81
C GLN A 183 -5.13 10.12 3.85
N HIS A 184 -5.36 9.84 2.57
CA HIS A 184 -5.64 10.86 1.56
C HIS A 184 -6.95 11.59 1.85
N MET A 185 -8.05 10.86 2.07
CA MET A 185 -9.36 11.45 2.38
C MET A 185 -9.33 12.25 3.69
N THR A 186 -8.62 11.76 4.71
CA THR A 186 -8.39 12.50 5.96
C THR A 186 -7.70 13.83 5.68
N ARG A 187 -6.66 13.83 4.85
CA ARG A 187 -5.92 15.06 4.49
C ARG A 187 -6.78 16.04 3.70
N GLU A 188 -7.59 15.55 2.74
CA GLU A 188 -8.51 16.40 1.99
C GLU A 188 -9.54 17.05 2.92
N ARG A 189 -10.16 16.26 3.81
CA ARG A 189 -11.21 16.75 4.72
C ARG A 189 -10.68 17.75 5.76
N LEU A 190 -9.49 17.49 6.30
CA LEU A 190 -8.84 18.40 7.24
C LEU A 190 -8.20 19.62 6.55
N GLY A 191 -8.40 19.78 5.24
CA GLY A 191 -8.04 20.99 4.52
C GLY A 191 -6.56 21.07 4.16
N ALA A 192 -6.12 20.24 3.22
CA ALA A 192 -4.78 20.29 2.60
C ALA A 192 -4.33 21.71 2.12
N GLN A 193 -5.24 22.66 1.98
CA GLN A 193 -4.96 24.04 1.57
C GLN A 193 -4.46 24.96 2.70
N ARG A 194 -4.62 24.61 3.98
CA ARG A 194 -4.23 25.49 5.09
C ARG A 194 -2.82 25.28 5.62
N ILE A 195 -2.17 24.16 5.29
CA ILE A 195 -0.83 23.85 5.76
C ILE A 195 0.03 23.49 4.55
N PRO A 196 0.83 24.42 4.02
CA PRO A 196 1.91 24.08 3.12
C PRO A 196 2.97 23.34 3.96
N CYS A 197 2.72 22.07 4.28
CA CYS A 197 3.84 21.14 4.37
C CYS A 197 4.48 21.25 3.00
N LYS A 198 5.62 21.95 2.91
CA LYS A 198 6.43 21.99 1.69
C LYS A 198 6.39 20.58 1.10
N GLU A 199 5.98 20.49 -0.16
CA GLU A 199 5.89 19.24 -0.92
C GLU A 199 7.17 18.39 -0.83
N ASP A 200 8.26 18.97 -0.32
CA ASP A 200 9.60 18.43 -0.12
C ASP A 200 9.77 17.30 0.90
N SER A 201 8.75 16.83 1.62
CA SER A 201 8.91 15.57 2.38
C SER A 201 7.60 14.83 2.69
N ILE A 202 6.80 14.58 1.64
CA ILE A 202 6.52 13.16 1.41
C ILE A 202 7.89 12.58 1.03
N GLY A 203 8.70 12.25 2.05
CA GLY A 203 9.97 11.60 1.84
C GLY A 203 9.64 10.28 1.18
N SER A 204 9.89 10.25 -0.14
CA SER A 204 9.53 9.24 -1.12
C SER A 204 8.23 9.47 -1.90
N SER A 205 8.41 9.45 -3.21
CA SER A 205 7.42 9.56 -4.28
C SER A 205 6.39 8.41 -4.33
N PHE A 206 6.15 7.70 -3.22
CA PHE A 206 5.38 6.46 -3.23
C PHE A 206 4.06 6.55 -2.49
N LEU A 207 3.04 5.91 -3.06
CA LEU A 207 1.65 5.87 -2.59
C LEU A 207 1.48 4.94 -1.38
N LEU A 208 2.50 4.85 -0.53
CA LEU A 208 2.46 4.09 0.71
C LEU A 208 1.87 4.95 1.83
N PRO A 209 1.01 4.39 2.69
CA PRO A 209 0.52 5.10 3.85
C PRO A 209 1.68 5.40 4.80
N GLN A 210 1.80 6.66 5.21
CA GLN A 210 2.84 7.09 6.14
C GLN A 210 2.45 6.67 7.56
N LYS A 211 3.39 6.03 8.28
CA LYS A 211 3.20 5.67 9.71
C LYS A 211 2.89 6.88 10.60
N THR A 212 3.17 8.10 10.14
CA THR A 212 2.97 9.33 10.90
C THR A 212 2.36 10.38 9.98
N VAL A 213 1.33 11.07 10.46
CA VAL A 213 0.75 12.23 9.75
C VAL A 213 1.07 13.46 10.58
N ALA A 214 2.23 14.06 10.34
CA ALA A 214 2.62 15.28 11.06
C ALA A 214 1.74 16.45 10.61
N TYR A 215 1.11 17.16 11.56
CA TYR A 215 0.33 18.36 11.31
C TYR A 215 1.11 19.58 11.82
N ARG A 216 1.68 20.37 10.91
CA ARG A 216 2.40 21.56 11.33
C ARG A 216 1.44 22.72 11.51
N ILE A 217 1.18 23.09 12.77
CA ILE A 217 0.41 24.29 13.14
C ILE A 217 1.40 25.43 13.34
N GLU A 218 1.41 26.41 12.44
CA GLU A 218 2.36 27.53 12.48
C GLU A 218 1.76 28.83 13.07
N SER A 219 0.48 28.82 13.49
CA SER A 219 -0.21 30.03 13.93
C SER A 219 -0.10 30.35 15.43
N LEU A 220 -0.31 31.63 15.74
CA LEU A 220 -0.49 32.14 17.10
C LEU A 220 -1.80 31.62 17.75
N GLU A 221 -2.73 31.12 16.95
CA GLU A 221 -4.03 30.56 17.33
C GLU A 221 -3.98 29.03 17.38
N MET A 222 -2.83 28.48 17.84
CA MET A 222 -2.59 27.03 17.88
C MET A 222 -3.73 26.26 18.55
N GLN A 223 -4.36 26.81 19.59
CA GLN A 223 -5.47 26.15 20.27
C GLN A 223 -6.70 26.00 19.35
N GLU A 224 -7.04 27.00 18.56
CA GLU A 224 -8.18 26.93 17.64
C GLU A 224 -7.92 25.93 16.51
N GLU A 225 -6.70 25.91 15.95
CA GLU A 225 -6.31 24.93 14.93
C GLU A 225 -6.27 23.50 15.47
N VAL A 226 -5.79 23.30 16.70
CA VAL A 226 -5.84 21.99 17.37
C VAL A 226 -7.30 21.56 17.57
N ASN A 227 -8.17 22.48 17.98
CA ASN A 227 -9.58 22.18 18.19
C ASN A 227 -10.30 21.84 16.87
N GLU A 228 -10.08 22.62 15.81
CA GLU A 228 -10.60 22.31 14.47
C GLU A 228 -10.10 20.94 13.98
N PHE A 229 -8.81 20.64 14.19
CA PHE A 229 -8.24 19.35 13.85
C PHE A 229 -8.88 18.19 14.63
N LEU A 230 -8.97 18.31 15.96
CA LEU A 230 -9.54 17.28 16.82
C LEU A 230 -11.03 17.06 16.49
N HIS A 231 -11.77 18.14 16.23
CA HIS A 231 -13.14 18.09 15.77
C HIS A 231 -13.26 17.34 14.44
N GLY A 232 -12.41 17.65 13.46
CA GLY A 232 -12.40 16.96 12.16
C GLY A 232 -12.07 15.47 12.29
N ILE A 233 -11.13 15.10 13.17
CA ILE A 233 -10.85 13.69 13.48
C ILE A 233 -12.04 13.01 14.16
N GLN A 234 -12.72 13.69 15.07
CA GLN A 234 -13.91 13.18 15.74
C GLN A 234 -15.06 12.98 14.74
N GLU A 235 -15.26 13.91 13.82
CA GLU A 235 -16.23 13.81 12.73
C GLU A 235 -15.92 12.62 11.82
N ILE A 236 -14.66 12.46 11.38
CA ILE A 236 -14.23 11.29 10.59
C ILE A 236 -14.50 9.99 11.36
N ARG A 237 -14.22 9.95 12.67
CA ARG A 237 -14.51 8.78 13.49
C ARG A 237 -16.00 8.47 13.61
N GLN A 238 -16.86 9.49 13.71
CA GLN A 238 -18.29 9.30 13.93
C GLN A 238 -19.04 9.00 12.64
N VAL A 239 -18.70 9.72 11.57
CA VAL A 239 -19.43 9.74 10.30
C VAL A 239 -18.74 8.88 9.24
N GLY A 240 -17.42 8.68 9.32
CA GLY A 240 -16.64 8.04 8.26
C GLY A 240 -16.48 8.94 7.03
N PHE A 241 -16.25 8.33 5.87
CA PHE A 241 -16.04 9.03 4.59
C PHE A 241 -17.20 8.79 3.63
N THR A 242 -17.67 9.81 2.94
CA THR A 242 -18.72 9.68 1.92
C THR A 242 -18.27 8.82 0.74
N ALA A 243 -19.23 8.27 -0.02
CA ALA A 243 -18.94 7.53 -1.24
C ALA A 243 -18.23 8.40 -2.29
N GLU A 244 -18.59 9.68 -2.37
CA GLU A 244 -17.98 10.66 -3.27
C GLU A 244 -16.50 10.93 -2.94
N GLU A 245 -16.16 11.03 -1.64
CA GLU A 245 -14.76 11.15 -1.20
C GLU A 245 -13.95 9.92 -1.59
N LEU A 246 -14.49 8.71 -1.39
CA LEU A 246 -13.83 7.48 -1.78
C LEU A 246 -13.62 7.40 -3.30
N ILE A 247 -14.63 7.73 -4.10
CA ILE A 247 -14.53 7.74 -5.57
C ILE A 247 -13.45 8.72 -6.03
N ARG A 248 -13.39 9.91 -5.42
CA ARG A 248 -12.39 10.93 -5.74
C ARG A 248 -10.98 10.47 -5.38
N ALA A 249 -10.79 9.94 -4.18
CA ALA A 249 -9.51 9.42 -3.73
C ALA A 249 -9.02 8.26 -4.62
N LYS A 250 -9.90 7.32 -4.94
CA LYS A 250 -9.58 6.22 -5.88
C LYS A 250 -9.10 6.75 -7.23
N ARG A 251 -9.83 7.71 -7.80
CA ARG A 251 -9.46 8.32 -9.09
C ARG A 251 -8.07 8.93 -9.02
N TRP A 252 -7.80 9.72 -7.99
CA TRP A 252 -6.51 10.36 -7.76
C TRP A 252 -5.36 9.33 -7.68
N PHE A 253 -5.53 8.27 -6.87
CA PHE A 253 -4.51 7.23 -6.76
C PHE A 253 -4.31 6.45 -8.07
N ILE A 254 -5.38 6.09 -8.78
CA ILE A 254 -5.29 5.36 -10.05
C ILE A 254 -4.58 6.20 -11.11
N GLU A 255 -4.88 7.49 -11.21
CA GLU A 255 -4.18 8.41 -12.11
C GLU A 255 -2.70 8.49 -11.76
N ARG A 256 -2.37 8.61 -10.46
CA ARG A 256 -0.98 8.67 -10.02
C ARG A 256 -0.20 7.37 -10.27
N VAL A 257 -0.82 6.21 -10.09
CA VAL A 257 -0.22 4.91 -10.46
C VAL A 257 0.05 4.85 -11.96
N LYS A 258 -0.88 5.31 -12.81
CA LYS A 258 -0.69 5.35 -14.26
C LYS A 258 0.45 6.26 -14.66
N GLU A 259 0.58 7.43 -14.02
CA GLU A 259 1.73 8.32 -14.24
C GLU A 259 3.06 7.62 -13.93
N LEU A 260 3.14 6.91 -12.81
CA LEU A 260 4.32 6.13 -12.42
C LEU A 260 4.63 4.96 -13.38
N GLN A 261 3.59 4.32 -13.93
CA GLN A 261 3.76 3.28 -14.95
C GLN A 261 4.25 3.85 -16.29
N LEU A 262 3.79 5.06 -16.66
CA LEU A 262 4.16 5.72 -17.91
C LEU A 262 5.54 6.37 -17.85
N SER A 263 6.00 6.78 -16.66
CA SER A 263 7.37 7.23 -16.43
C SER A 263 8.36 6.05 -16.57
N LYS A 264 8.70 5.73 -17.82
CA LYS A 264 9.74 4.76 -18.22
C LYS A 264 11.07 4.97 -17.47
N PRO A 265 11.96 3.96 -17.41
CA PRO A 265 13.03 3.83 -16.39
C PRO A 265 14.21 4.81 -16.49
N ARG A 266 14.10 5.92 -17.24
CA ARG A 266 15.10 6.99 -17.16
C ARG A 266 15.00 7.80 -15.85
N GLY A 267 13.86 7.73 -15.15
CA GLY A 267 13.67 8.27 -13.78
C GLY A 267 13.39 7.20 -12.71
N ALA A 268 12.85 6.04 -13.09
CA ALA A 268 12.31 5.03 -12.18
C ALA A 268 13.33 4.41 -11.19
N THR A 269 14.63 4.68 -11.30
CA THR A 269 15.60 4.21 -10.31
C THR A 269 15.39 4.86 -8.96
N SER A 270 14.97 6.13 -8.89
CA SER A 270 14.78 6.83 -7.62
C SER A 270 13.50 6.39 -6.90
N GLU A 271 12.37 6.30 -7.62
CA GLU A 271 11.10 5.86 -7.03
C GLU A 271 11.13 4.38 -6.67
N MET A 272 11.73 3.54 -7.53
CA MET A 272 11.91 2.12 -7.24
C MET A 272 12.88 1.89 -6.07
N ALA A 273 13.99 2.63 -6.01
CA ALA A 273 14.91 2.55 -4.86
C ALA A 273 14.20 2.99 -3.57
N SER A 274 13.38 4.04 -3.64
CA SER A 274 12.61 4.50 -2.48
C SER A 274 11.57 3.47 -2.04
N PHE A 275 10.83 2.87 -2.98
CA PHE A 275 9.90 1.78 -2.68
C PHE A 275 10.60 0.60 -1.98
N HIS A 276 11.76 0.18 -2.49
CA HIS A 276 12.51 -0.91 -1.86
C HIS A 276 13.09 -0.52 -0.50
N ALA A 277 13.58 0.71 -0.36
CA ALA A 277 14.08 1.23 0.92
C ALA A 277 12.97 1.26 1.98
N GLU A 278 11.79 1.77 1.64
CA GLU A 278 10.65 1.79 2.54
C GLU A 278 10.08 0.40 2.82
N GLY A 279 10.01 -0.46 1.80
CA GLY A 279 9.62 -1.86 1.96
C GLY A 279 10.55 -2.60 2.92
N PHE A 280 11.85 -2.33 2.84
CA PHE A 280 12.86 -2.89 3.74
C PHE A 280 12.73 -2.34 5.16
N LEU A 281 12.69 -1.01 5.33
CA LEU A 281 12.56 -0.35 6.64
C LEU A 281 11.23 -0.65 7.33
N GLY A 282 10.18 -0.87 6.54
CA GLY A 282 8.84 -1.20 7.02
C GLY A 282 8.62 -2.69 7.29
N HIS A 283 9.61 -3.55 7.00
CA HIS A 283 9.47 -5.01 7.00
C HIS A 283 8.27 -5.50 6.16
N LEU A 284 7.98 -4.81 5.06
CA LEU A 284 6.80 -5.06 4.24
C LEU A 284 6.96 -6.27 3.30
N GLY A 285 8.09 -6.98 3.31
CA GLY A 285 8.33 -8.09 2.39
C GLY A 285 8.67 -7.64 0.97
N LEU A 286 9.17 -8.59 0.16
CA LEU A 286 9.71 -8.34 -1.18
C LEU A 286 8.63 -8.52 -2.26
N LEU A 287 7.62 -7.65 -2.31
CA LEU A 287 6.83 -7.54 -3.54
C LEU A 287 7.69 -6.90 -4.62
N SER A 288 7.56 -7.40 -5.86
CA SER A 288 8.15 -6.70 -7.01
C SER A 288 7.46 -5.35 -7.17
N TYR A 289 8.25 -4.31 -7.38
CA TYR A 289 7.76 -2.97 -7.74
C TYR A 289 6.79 -3.00 -8.92
N THR A 290 7.09 -3.82 -9.93
CA THR A 290 6.22 -4.00 -11.10
C THR A 290 4.88 -4.60 -10.72
N TYR A 291 4.87 -5.65 -9.88
CA TYR A 291 3.63 -6.26 -9.39
C TYR A 291 2.80 -5.27 -8.58
N TYR A 292 3.45 -4.46 -7.73
CA TYR A 292 2.78 -3.40 -6.98
C TYR A 292 2.04 -2.44 -7.91
N LEU A 293 2.73 -1.88 -8.92
CA LEU A 293 2.13 -0.93 -9.85
C LEU A 293 1.05 -1.57 -10.74
N ASP A 294 1.31 -2.77 -11.27
CA ASP A 294 0.41 -3.43 -12.22
C ASP A 294 -0.89 -3.90 -11.56
N SER A 295 -0.83 -4.31 -10.29
CA SER A 295 -2.02 -4.75 -9.54
C SER A 295 -2.81 -3.60 -8.90
N ALA A 296 -2.17 -2.45 -8.67
CA ALA A 296 -2.77 -1.35 -7.92
C ALA A 296 -4.12 -0.86 -8.48
N PRO A 297 -4.32 -0.62 -9.80
CA PRO A 297 -5.59 -0.08 -10.28
C PRO A 297 -6.78 -0.99 -9.99
N ALA A 298 -6.63 -2.30 -10.21
CA ALA A 298 -7.68 -3.28 -9.93
C ALA A 298 -7.95 -3.43 -8.43
N LEU A 299 -6.90 -3.38 -7.60
CA LEU A 299 -7.03 -3.44 -6.15
C LEU A 299 -7.72 -2.20 -5.60
N ILE A 300 -7.30 -0.99 -6.00
CA ILE A 300 -7.92 0.28 -5.59
C ILE A 300 -9.40 0.31 -5.99
N ASP A 301 -9.72 -0.09 -7.23
CA ASP A 301 -11.09 -0.10 -7.72
C ASP A 301 -11.99 -1.05 -6.90
N SER A 302 -11.45 -2.18 -6.47
CA SER A 302 -12.17 -3.17 -5.65
C SER A 302 -12.46 -2.74 -4.19
N ILE A 303 -11.93 -1.61 -3.70
CA ILE A 303 -12.11 -1.17 -2.31
C ILE A 303 -13.48 -0.54 -2.13
N THR A 304 -14.32 -1.07 -1.25
CA THR A 304 -15.68 -0.54 -1.00
C THR A 304 -15.70 0.42 0.19
N SER A 305 -16.79 1.17 0.37
CA SER A 305 -17.00 2.00 1.58
C SER A 305 -17.00 1.16 2.86
N VAL A 306 -17.43 -0.11 2.79
CA VAL A 306 -17.39 -1.06 3.91
C VAL A 306 -15.94 -1.41 4.27
N ASP A 307 -15.08 -1.66 3.27
CA ASP A 307 -13.65 -1.91 3.51
C ASP A 307 -12.98 -0.72 4.20
N ILE A 308 -13.35 0.51 3.81
CA ILE A 308 -12.88 1.75 4.43
C ILE A 308 -13.39 1.87 5.86
N ALA A 309 -14.68 1.64 6.12
CA ALA A 309 -15.25 1.73 7.47
C ALA A 309 -14.57 0.75 8.45
N ILE A 310 -14.32 -0.50 8.00
CA ILE A 310 -13.58 -1.49 8.79
C ILE A 310 -12.16 -1.02 9.08
N ALA A 311 -11.42 -0.60 8.04
CA ALA A 311 -10.05 -0.13 8.22
C ALA A 311 -9.98 1.13 9.09
N LEU A 312 -10.96 2.04 8.97
CA LEU A 312 -11.06 3.24 9.78
C LEU A 312 -11.31 2.91 11.25
N GLN A 313 -12.17 1.93 11.52
CA GLN A 313 -12.39 1.44 12.88
C GLN A 313 -11.11 0.82 13.45
N GLU A 314 -10.38 0.00 12.69
CA GLU A 314 -9.07 -0.54 13.10
C GLU A 314 -8.05 0.58 13.39
N CYS A 315 -8.02 1.63 12.57
CA CYS A 315 -7.16 2.79 12.78
C CYS A 315 -7.50 3.55 14.07
N PHE A 316 -8.78 3.63 14.45
CA PHE A 316 -9.22 4.37 15.64
C PHE A 316 -9.41 3.52 16.89
N SER A 317 -9.47 2.19 16.78
CA SER A 317 -9.60 1.27 17.91
C SER A 317 -8.30 1.11 18.70
N ASN A 318 -7.15 1.44 18.10
CA ASN A 318 -5.88 1.46 18.80
C ASN A 318 -5.80 2.69 19.71
N GLU A 319 -5.99 2.48 21.01
CA GLU A 319 -6.00 3.50 22.08
C GLU A 319 -4.65 4.22 22.26
N LYS A 320 -3.59 3.79 21.59
CA LYS A 320 -2.24 4.35 21.73
C LYS A 320 -1.95 5.37 20.64
N ARG A 321 -2.42 6.60 20.85
CA ARG A 321 -2.05 7.75 20.01
C ARG A 321 -0.87 8.48 20.64
N HIS A 322 0.10 8.85 19.81
CA HIS A 322 1.24 9.65 20.24
C HIS A 322 1.08 11.06 19.69
N PHE A 323 0.87 12.01 20.60
CA PHE A 323 0.89 13.42 20.31
C PHE A 323 2.27 13.95 20.68
N VAL A 324 2.93 14.54 19.69
CA VAL A 324 4.23 15.16 19.86
C VAL A 324 4.09 16.66 19.66
N LEU A 325 4.10 17.41 20.76
CA LEU A 325 4.10 18.87 20.71
C LEU A 325 5.54 19.36 20.75
N ALA A 326 6.01 19.94 19.66
CA ALA A 326 7.28 20.65 19.63
C ALA A 326 7.03 22.13 19.92
N ALA A 327 7.27 22.58 21.15
CA ALA A 327 7.10 23.98 21.54
C ALA A 327 8.37 24.54 22.18
N ASN A 328 8.55 25.86 22.09
CA ASN A 328 9.61 26.56 22.84
C ASN A 328 9.37 26.38 24.34
N ALA A 329 10.44 26.04 25.09
CA ALA A 329 10.39 25.61 26.49
C ALA A 329 9.65 26.57 27.46
N LEU A 330 9.55 27.86 27.13
CA LEU A 330 8.90 28.89 27.96
C LEU A 330 7.37 28.96 27.80
N GLN A 331 6.79 28.32 26.77
CA GLN A 331 5.34 28.31 26.52
C GLN A 331 4.73 26.91 26.59
N SER A 332 5.57 25.86 26.72
CA SER A 332 5.11 24.48 26.56
C SER A 332 4.19 24.02 27.67
N GLU A 333 4.43 24.36 28.95
CA GLU A 333 3.70 23.75 30.07
C GLU A 333 2.22 24.16 30.14
N LYS A 334 1.92 25.46 30.00
CA LYS A 334 0.52 25.95 30.00
C LYS A 334 -0.25 25.47 28.77
N LEU A 335 0.41 25.46 27.61
CA LEU A 335 -0.18 25.03 26.35
C LEU A 335 -0.40 23.52 26.32
N GLU A 336 0.57 22.74 26.84
CA GLU A 336 0.47 21.29 27.02
C GLU A 336 -0.70 20.93 27.91
N LEU A 337 -0.83 21.57 29.09
CA LEU A 337 -1.95 21.31 30.00
C LEU A 337 -3.30 21.62 29.33
N SER A 338 -3.38 22.72 28.56
CA SER A 338 -4.59 23.08 27.83
C SER A 338 -4.93 22.06 26.73
N ILE A 339 -3.94 21.64 25.94
CA ILE A 339 -4.13 20.66 24.86
C ILE A 339 -4.45 19.27 25.43
N ARG A 340 -3.77 18.85 26.50
CA ARG A 340 -4.04 17.58 27.18
C ARG A 340 -5.46 17.56 27.73
N HIS A 341 -5.90 18.62 28.40
CA HIS A 341 -7.26 18.73 28.91
C HIS A 341 -8.29 18.66 27.79
N GLU A 342 -8.04 19.30 26.64
CA GLU A 342 -8.94 19.23 25.48
C GLU A 342 -8.98 17.82 24.86
N ILE A 343 -7.83 17.16 24.71
CA ILE A 343 -7.75 15.77 24.22
C ILE A 343 -8.51 14.83 25.16
N GLU A 344 -8.34 14.99 26.48
CA GLU A 344 -9.07 14.20 27.48
C GLU A 344 -10.57 14.52 27.47
N ALA A 345 -10.96 15.78 27.31
CA ALA A 345 -12.35 16.23 27.26
C ALA A 345 -13.10 15.83 25.99
N SER A 346 -12.39 15.68 24.86
CA SER A 346 -12.99 15.34 23.55
C SER A 346 -13.60 13.93 23.47
N GLU A 347 -13.61 13.16 24.56
CA GLU A 347 -14.09 11.76 24.63
C GLU A 347 -13.54 10.89 23.48
N LEU A 348 -12.35 11.22 22.97
CA LEU A 348 -11.69 10.45 21.92
C LEU A 348 -11.34 9.02 22.38
N VAL A 349 -11.63 8.64 23.62
CA VAL A 349 -11.30 7.35 24.23
C VAL A 349 -12.45 6.33 24.22
N SER A 350 -13.74 6.69 24.17
CA SER A 350 -14.78 5.74 24.67
C SER A 350 -16.05 5.50 23.83
N ILE A 351 -16.18 6.04 22.61
CA ILE A 351 -17.37 5.75 21.77
C ILE A 351 -16.94 5.12 20.44
N ALA A 352 -16.82 3.80 20.40
CA ALA A 352 -16.74 3.04 19.15
C ALA A 352 -18.15 2.57 18.77
N ARG A 353 -18.73 3.12 17.70
CA ARG A 353 -19.92 2.55 17.07
C ARG A 353 -19.53 1.24 16.39
N SER A 354 -20.46 0.28 16.31
CA SER A 354 -20.24 -0.95 15.52
C SER A 354 -19.98 -0.56 14.05
N PRO A 355 -19.07 -1.23 13.33
CA PRO A 355 -18.83 -0.97 11.90
C PRO A 355 -20.10 -1.13 11.07
N GLU A 356 -21.04 -1.96 11.54
CA GLU A 356 -22.37 -2.13 10.97
C GLU A 356 -23.21 -0.84 11.10
N GLN A 357 -23.17 -0.16 12.25
CA GLN A 357 -23.91 1.08 12.49
C GLN A 357 -23.34 2.25 11.67
N MET A 358 -22.00 2.34 11.56
CA MET A 358 -21.36 3.36 10.71
C MET A 358 -21.67 3.13 9.23
N ALA A 359 -21.72 1.87 8.78
CA ALA A 359 -22.17 1.54 7.43
C ALA A 359 -23.65 1.90 7.22
N THR A 360 -24.51 1.70 8.23
CA THR A 360 -25.95 2.01 8.15
C THR A 360 -26.22 3.53 8.07
N ASP A 361 -25.42 4.36 8.74
CA ASP A 361 -25.53 5.82 8.67
C ASP A 361 -24.87 6.41 7.40
N MET A 362 -23.88 5.70 6.83
CA MET A 362 -23.25 6.02 5.53
C MET A 362 -23.97 5.41 4.33
N GLU A 363 -24.99 4.59 4.55
CA GLU A 363 -25.86 4.13 3.48
C GLU A 363 -26.62 5.35 2.94
N MET A 364 -26.22 5.82 1.74
CA MET A 364 -27.24 6.16 0.76
C MET A 364 -28.27 5.04 0.85
N PRO A 365 -29.56 5.33 1.11
CA PRO A 365 -30.55 4.29 1.39
C PRO A 365 -30.41 3.23 0.30
N LEU A 366 -29.83 2.08 0.67
CA LEU A 366 -29.62 0.96 -0.23
C LEU A 366 -30.99 0.73 -0.84
N ALA A 367 -31.11 0.93 -2.15
CA ALA A 367 -32.40 1.01 -2.81
C ALA A 367 -33.20 -0.21 -2.37
N LYS A 368 -34.27 0.01 -1.59
CA LYS A 368 -35.05 -1.04 -0.91
C LYS A 368 -35.29 -2.18 -1.89
N GLY A 369 -34.52 -3.27 -1.76
CA GLY A 369 -34.52 -4.37 -2.74
C GLY A 369 -33.16 -4.97 -3.11
N ALA A 370 -32.04 -4.26 -2.92
CA ALA A 370 -30.71 -4.80 -3.27
C ALA A 370 -30.34 -6.05 -2.43
N GLU A 371 -30.66 -6.05 -1.13
CA GLU A 371 -30.38 -7.18 -0.22
C GLU A 371 -30.93 -8.52 -0.71
N ALA A 372 -32.12 -8.52 -1.32
CA ALA A 372 -32.77 -9.73 -1.79
C ALA A 372 -31.89 -10.51 -2.79
N PHE A 373 -31.13 -9.81 -3.64
CA PHE A 373 -30.22 -10.44 -4.59
C PHE A 373 -29.03 -11.13 -3.89
N TYR A 374 -28.47 -10.51 -2.86
CA TYR A 374 -27.31 -11.07 -2.14
C TYR A 374 -27.69 -12.27 -1.26
N GLN A 375 -28.95 -12.38 -0.87
CA GLN A 375 -29.51 -13.55 -0.18
C GLN A 375 -29.68 -14.76 -1.12
N LEU A 376 -29.57 -14.60 -2.44
CA LEU A 376 -29.61 -15.72 -3.38
C LEU A 376 -28.41 -16.66 -3.17
N PRO A 377 -28.64 -17.95 -2.86
CA PRO A 377 -27.58 -18.88 -2.55
C PRO A 377 -26.68 -19.11 -3.76
N LEU A 378 -25.38 -19.08 -3.52
CA LEU A 378 -24.35 -19.46 -4.49
C LEU A 378 -23.11 -19.94 -3.74
N ASN A 379 -23.01 -21.26 -3.55
CA ASN A 379 -21.89 -21.87 -2.82
C ASN A 379 -20.64 -22.04 -3.70
N ASP A 380 -19.49 -22.28 -3.07
CA ASP A 380 -18.20 -22.34 -3.76
C ASP A 380 -18.12 -23.48 -4.79
N ASN A 381 -18.75 -24.62 -4.52
CA ASN A 381 -18.79 -25.73 -5.47
C ASN A 381 -19.61 -25.37 -6.72
N GLU A 382 -20.72 -24.63 -6.58
CA GLU A 382 -21.49 -24.11 -7.72
C GLU A 382 -20.66 -23.10 -8.53
N ARG A 383 -19.96 -22.17 -7.86
CA ARG A 383 -19.05 -21.21 -8.51
C ARG A 383 -17.99 -21.92 -9.35
N GLN A 384 -17.34 -22.94 -8.78
CA GLN A 384 -16.36 -23.76 -9.52
C GLN A 384 -16.97 -24.50 -10.72
N ILE A 385 -18.20 -24.99 -10.60
CA ILE A 385 -18.90 -25.64 -11.71
C ILE A 385 -19.22 -24.62 -12.82
N ILE A 386 -19.74 -23.45 -12.48
CA ILE A 386 -20.02 -22.35 -13.41
C ILE A 386 -18.72 -21.98 -14.14
N HIS A 387 -17.65 -21.70 -13.39
CA HIS A 387 -16.35 -21.37 -13.95
C HIS A 387 -15.87 -22.45 -14.93
N LYS A 388 -15.97 -23.74 -14.56
CA LYS A 388 -15.53 -24.84 -15.43
C LYS A 388 -16.39 -24.97 -16.69
N ILE A 389 -17.70 -24.75 -16.62
CA ILE A 389 -18.58 -24.78 -17.79
C ILE A 389 -18.20 -23.66 -18.77
N ILE A 390 -18.15 -22.41 -18.28
CA ILE A 390 -17.88 -21.23 -19.10
C ILE A 390 -16.47 -21.28 -19.71
N ASP A 391 -15.45 -21.62 -18.90
CA ASP A 391 -14.07 -21.75 -19.36
C ASP A 391 -13.91 -22.87 -20.41
N THR A 392 -14.55 -24.02 -20.21
CA THR A 392 -14.53 -25.12 -21.18
C THR A 392 -15.23 -24.72 -22.49
N MET A 393 -16.40 -24.08 -22.40
CA MET A 393 -17.13 -23.60 -23.58
C MET A 393 -16.30 -22.59 -24.38
N ALA A 394 -15.61 -21.66 -23.71
CA ALA A 394 -14.76 -20.69 -24.37
C ALA A 394 -13.56 -21.35 -25.07
N LYS A 395 -12.80 -22.20 -24.37
CA LYS A 395 -11.52 -22.76 -24.86
C LYS A 395 -11.67 -23.89 -25.88
N ASP A 396 -12.65 -24.78 -25.71
CA ASP A 396 -12.77 -25.95 -26.59
C ASP A 396 -13.44 -25.58 -27.92
N ASN A 397 -13.01 -26.23 -29.01
CA ASN A 397 -13.72 -26.15 -30.28
C ASN A 397 -15.01 -26.98 -30.27
N VAL A 398 -15.88 -26.77 -31.26
CA VAL A 398 -17.21 -27.42 -31.34
C VAL A 398 -17.13 -28.95 -31.28
N LEU A 399 -16.12 -29.56 -31.91
CA LEU A 399 -15.92 -31.02 -31.89
C LEU A 399 -15.58 -31.53 -30.49
N LYS A 400 -14.64 -30.88 -29.79
CA LYS A 400 -14.29 -31.20 -28.40
C LYS A 400 -15.48 -31.01 -27.45
N LEU A 401 -16.28 -29.97 -27.67
CA LEU A 401 -17.52 -29.75 -26.91
C LEU A 401 -18.55 -30.86 -27.17
N GLY A 402 -18.66 -31.35 -28.41
CA GLY A 402 -19.49 -32.50 -28.75
C GLY A 402 -19.11 -33.75 -27.95
N LEU A 403 -17.80 -34.05 -27.85
CA LEU A 403 -17.29 -35.17 -27.06
C LEU A 403 -17.55 -34.99 -25.55
N LYS A 404 -17.48 -33.75 -25.05
CA LYS A 404 -17.71 -33.40 -23.63
C LYS A 404 -19.18 -33.15 -23.28
N ARG A 405 -20.11 -33.20 -24.24
CA ARG A 405 -21.52 -32.81 -24.10
C ARG A 405 -22.19 -33.41 -22.87
N LYS A 406 -22.14 -34.74 -22.71
CA LYS A 406 -22.77 -35.45 -21.57
C LYS A 406 -22.20 -34.99 -20.21
N SER A 407 -20.90 -34.69 -20.15
CA SER A 407 -20.26 -34.21 -18.92
C SER A 407 -20.67 -32.77 -18.60
N MET A 408 -20.74 -31.90 -19.61
CA MET A 408 -21.22 -30.52 -19.43
C MET A 408 -22.70 -30.48 -19.04
N GLU A 409 -23.55 -31.29 -19.67
CA GLU A 409 -24.98 -31.39 -19.31
C GLU A 409 -25.17 -31.86 -17.87
N ARG A 410 -24.38 -32.83 -17.40
CA ARG A 410 -24.38 -33.26 -15.99
C ARG A 410 -23.99 -32.12 -15.05
N LYS A 411 -22.99 -31.32 -15.42
CA LYS A 411 -22.58 -30.13 -14.66
C LYS A 411 -23.65 -29.05 -14.66
N GLY A 412 -24.28 -28.77 -15.81
CA GLY A 412 -25.39 -27.83 -15.93
C GLY A 412 -26.58 -28.23 -15.05
N LYS A 413 -26.92 -29.52 -15.01
CA LYS A 413 -27.97 -30.02 -14.09
C LYS A 413 -27.66 -29.77 -12.62
N ARG A 414 -26.38 -29.82 -12.21
CA ARG A 414 -25.95 -29.58 -10.82
C ARG A 414 -25.99 -28.11 -10.40
N ILE A 415 -26.13 -27.18 -11.33
CA ILE A 415 -26.27 -25.73 -11.04
C ILE A 415 -27.64 -25.20 -11.43
N ARG A 416 -28.59 -26.07 -11.81
CA ARG A 416 -29.91 -25.66 -12.26
C ARG A 416 -30.67 -24.91 -11.16
N GLN A 417 -30.44 -25.24 -9.89
CA GLN A 417 -31.05 -24.58 -8.73
C GLN A 417 -30.59 -23.14 -8.51
N VAL A 418 -29.45 -22.73 -9.10
CA VAL A 418 -28.95 -21.34 -8.96
C VAL A 418 -29.90 -20.42 -9.71
N HIS A 419 -30.29 -19.32 -9.06
CA HIS A 419 -31.13 -18.30 -9.68
C HIS A 419 -30.42 -17.67 -10.89
N PRO A 420 -31.08 -17.48 -12.06
CA PRO A 420 -30.39 -17.11 -13.28
C PRO A 420 -29.73 -15.72 -13.21
N LEU A 421 -30.30 -14.74 -12.50
CA LEU A 421 -29.63 -13.45 -12.27
C LEU A 421 -28.38 -13.60 -11.38
N ARG A 422 -28.37 -14.53 -10.41
CA ARG A 422 -27.19 -14.81 -9.59
C ARG A 422 -26.09 -15.51 -10.39
N PHE A 423 -26.49 -16.42 -11.27
CA PHE A 423 -25.61 -17.07 -12.24
C PHE A 423 -24.95 -16.05 -13.19
N LEU A 424 -25.73 -15.15 -13.79
CA LEU A 424 -25.21 -14.07 -14.63
C LEU A 424 -24.33 -13.12 -13.83
N GLY A 425 -24.76 -12.70 -12.64
CA GLY A 425 -24.01 -11.80 -11.77
C GLY A 425 -22.62 -12.34 -11.47
N HIS A 426 -22.50 -13.63 -11.16
CA HIS A 426 -21.21 -14.27 -10.92
C HIS A 426 -20.31 -14.30 -12.17
N ILE A 427 -20.87 -14.61 -13.35
CA ILE A 427 -20.10 -14.64 -14.61
C ILE A 427 -19.59 -13.25 -14.96
N PHE A 428 -20.45 -12.24 -14.87
CA PHE A 428 -20.11 -10.90 -15.31
C PHE A 428 -19.32 -10.11 -14.27
N SER A 429 -19.42 -10.40 -12.97
CA SER A 429 -18.55 -9.79 -11.95
C SER A 429 -17.09 -10.27 -12.04
N ASP A 430 -16.85 -11.46 -12.62
CA ASP A 430 -15.51 -12.04 -12.79
C ASP A 430 -14.92 -11.65 -14.15
N GLY A 431 -13.77 -10.96 -14.13
CA GLY A 431 -13.12 -10.47 -15.36
C GLY A 431 -12.71 -11.57 -16.33
N HIS A 432 -12.29 -12.73 -15.84
CA HIS A 432 -11.90 -13.87 -16.69
C HIS A 432 -13.11 -14.53 -17.34
N LEU A 433 -14.19 -14.77 -16.56
CA LEU A 433 -15.42 -15.35 -17.10
C LEU A 433 -16.12 -14.42 -18.07
N ARG A 434 -16.12 -13.10 -17.81
CA ARG A 434 -16.60 -12.09 -18.75
C ARG A 434 -15.85 -12.16 -20.09
N GLN A 435 -14.52 -12.29 -20.07
CA GLN A 435 -13.73 -12.46 -21.28
C GLN A 435 -14.05 -13.79 -21.99
N CYS A 436 -14.25 -14.88 -21.24
CA CYS A 436 -14.70 -16.16 -21.81
C CYS A 436 -16.06 -16.03 -22.51
N MET A 437 -16.99 -15.23 -21.97
CA MET A 437 -18.28 -14.98 -22.60
C MET A 437 -18.16 -14.22 -23.93
N ARG A 438 -17.16 -13.32 -24.08
CA ARG A 438 -16.86 -12.68 -25.37
C ARG A 438 -16.36 -13.68 -26.42
N GLU A 439 -15.59 -14.69 -26.02
CA GLU A 439 -15.19 -15.76 -26.93
C GLU A 439 -16.36 -16.68 -27.31
N ILE A 440 -17.26 -16.95 -26.35
CA ILE A 440 -18.48 -17.72 -26.59
C ILE A 440 -19.41 -16.99 -27.58
N SER A 441 -19.57 -15.66 -27.45
CA SER A 441 -20.47 -14.87 -28.30
C SER A 441 -20.01 -14.81 -29.77
N ARG A 442 -18.71 -14.97 -30.04
CA ARG A 442 -18.16 -15.06 -31.41
C ARG A 442 -18.53 -16.34 -32.14
N SER A 443 -18.96 -17.39 -31.44
CA SER A 443 -19.31 -18.68 -32.03
C SER A 443 -20.82 -18.93 -31.89
N HIS A 444 -21.55 -18.83 -33.01
CA HIS A 444 -23.01 -19.06 -33.04
C HIS A 444 -23.43 -20.37 -32.37
N PHE A 445 -22.69 -21.47 -32.58
CA PHE A 445 -22.98 -22.76 -31.93
C PHE A 445 -22.83 -22.70 -30.41
N LYS A 446 -21.76 -22.09 -29.89
CA LYS A 446 -21.51 -21.98 -28.45
C LYS A 446 -22.50 -21.01 -27.81
N TRP A 447 -22.76 -19.89 -28.47
CA TRP A 447 -23.72 -18.88 -28.05
C TRP A 447 -25.11 -19.48 -27.89
N ASN A 448 -25.60 -20.20 -28.91
CA ASN A 448 -26.93 -20.83 -28.84
C ASN A 448 -26.98 -21.89 -27.73
N GLY A 449 -25.95 -22.73 -27.62
CA GLY A 449 -25.90 -23.73 -26.55
C GLY A 449 -25.93 -23.13 -25.13
N PHE A 450 -25.29 -21.97 -24.93
CA PHE A 450 -25.37 -21.22 -23.68
C PHE A 450 -26.76 -20.59 -23.49
N MET A 451 -27.25 -19.87 -24.51
CA MET A 451 -28.50 -19.13 -24.44
C MET A 451 -29.72 -20.05 -24.29
N ASP A 452 -29.73 -21.24 -24.89
CA ASP A 452 -30.85 -22.18 -24.76
C ASP A 452 -31.06 -22.58 -23.29
N GLY A 453 -29.98 -22.95 -22.60
CA GLY A 453 -30.05 -23.30 -21.17
C GLY A 453 -30.44 -22.13 -20.27
N LEU A 454 -29.97 -20.92 -20.58
CA LEU A 454 -30.30 -19.72 -19.83
C LEU A 454 -31.74 -19.25 -20.06
N LYS A 455 -32.19 -19.20 -21.32
CA LYS A 455 -33.53 -18.73 -21.72
C LYS A 455 -34.62 -19.54 -21.03
N ASP A 456 -34.46 -20.86 -20.93
CA ASP A 456 -35.44 -21.72 -20.26
C ASP A 456 -35.57 -21.37 -18.77
N ARG A 457 -34.46 -21.18 -18.06
CA ARG A 457 -34.47 -20.78 -16.64
C ARG A 457 -35.00 -19.36 -16.43
N MET A 458 -34.64 -18.41 -17.30
CA MET A 458 -35.17 -17.05 -17.24
C MET A 458 -36.69 -17.04 -17.45
N LYS A 459 -37.22 -17.83 -18.40
CA LYS A 459 -38.67 -17.98 -18.59
C LYS A 459 -39.36 -18.59 -17.37
N GLU A 460 -38.78 -19.63 -16.77
CA GLU A 460 -39.32 -20.28 -15.56
C GLU A 460 -39.42 -19.29 -14.38
N GLU A 461 -38.37 -18.51 -14.10
CA GLU A 461 -38.38 -17.52 -13.00
C GLU A 461 -39.22 -16.28 -13.33
N ALA A 462 -39.26 -15.84 -14.60
CA ALA A 462 -40.14 -14.77 -15.05
C ALA A 462 -41.62 -15.13 -14.86
N ALA A 463 -42.02 -16.36 -15.18
CA ALA A 463 -43.39 -16.84 -15.00
C ALA A 463 -43.80 -16.88 -13.52
N ARG A 464 -42.84 -17.01 -12.61
CA ARG A 464 -43.05 -16.96 -11.15
C ARG A 464 -43.05 -15.53 -10.59
N GLY A 465 -42.79 -14.52 -11.41
CA GLY A 465 -42.59 -13.14 -10.94
C GLY A 465 -41.31 -12.97 -10.11
N ASN A 466 -40.37 -13.92 -10.20
CA ASN A 466 -39.23 -14.01 -9.29
C ASN A 466 -37.98 -13.24 -9.79
N LEU A 467 -38.07 -12.47 -10.88
CA LEU A 467 -36.91 -11.74 -11.42
C LEU A 467 -36.79 -10.32 -10.84
N ARG A 468 -37.88 -9.56 -10.80
CA ARG A 468 -37.86 -8.12 -10.54
C ARG A 468 -37.25 -7.74 -9.21
N GLN A 469 -37.56 -8.50 -8.15
CA GLN A 469 -37.06 -8.23 -6.80
C GLN A 469 -35.53 -8.30 -6.65
N TYR A 470 -34.84 -8.94 -7.61
CA TYR A 470 -33.40 -9.11 -7.57
C TYR A 470 -32.65 -8.18 -8.52
N ILE A 471 -33.36 -7.37 -9.31
CA ILE A 471 -32.77 -6.45 -10.27
C ILE A 471 -31.92 -5.35 -9.59
N PRO A 472 -32.36 -4.70 -8.49
CA PRO A 472 -31.55 -3.65 -7.86
C PRO A 472 -30.15 -4.14 -7.48
N GLY A 473 -30.05 -5.27 -6.75
CA GLY A 473 -28.76 -5.80 -6.31
C GLY A 473 -27.96 -6.46 -7.45
N PHE A 474 -28.61 -6.95 -8.49
CA PHE A 474 -27.93 -7.40 -9.71
C PHE A 474 -27.28 -6.23 -10.47
N ALA A 475 -28.00 -5.12 -10.60
CA ALA A 475 -27.52 -3.91 -11.26
C ALA A 475 -26.37 -3.26 -10.48
N GLU A 476 -26.51 -3.20 -9.15
CA GLU A 476 -25.47 -2.74 -8.22
C GLU A 476 -24.19 -3.58 -8.35
N LEU A 477 -24.30 -4.93 -8.30
CA LEU A 477 -23.14 -5.84 -8.41
C LEU A 477 -22.32 -5.59 -9.69
N LEU A 478 -22.99 -5.25 -10.79
CA LEU A 478 -22.34 -5.06 -12.09
C LEU A 478 -22.07 -3.59 -12.43
N HIS A 479 -22.44 -2.66 -11.54
CA HIS A 479 -22.37 -1.21 -11.76
C HIS A 479 -23.05 -0.77 -13.06
N ILE A 480 -24.24 -1.31 -13.33
CA ILE A 480 -25.07 -0.96 -14.50
C ILE A 480 -26.36 -0.26 -14.06
N ASP A 481 -27.00 0.45 -14.99
CA ASP A 481 -28.27 1.13 -14.72
C ASP A 481 -29.42 0.10 -14.54
N GLU A 482 -30.08 0.18 -13.39
CA GLU A 482 -31.21 -0.67 -13.03
C GLU A 482 -32.34 -0.59 -14.06
N HIS A 483 -32.61 0.60 -14.59
CA HIS A 483 -33.68 0.83 -15.56
C HIS A 483 -33.44 0.07 -16.87
N GLN A 484 -32.18 -0.07 -17.31
CA GLN A 484 -31.83 -0.83 -18.50
C GLN A 484 -32.09 -2.33 -18.29
N VAL A 485 -31.77 -2.84 -17.10
CA VAL A 485 -32.06 -4.24 -16.76
C VAL A 485 -33.57 -4.49 -16.76
N TYR A 486 -34.39 -3.61 -16.16
CA TYR A 486 -35.84 -3.74 -16.21
C TYR A 486 -36.37 -3.80 -17.64
N GLN A 487 -35.86 -2.98 -18.56
CA GLN A 487 -36.30 -3.00 -19.95
C GLN A 487 -36.09 -4.37 -20.58
N TYR A 488 -34.91 -4.98 -20.44
CA TYR A 488 -34.68 -6.32 -21.00
C TYR A 488 -35.56 -7.39 -20.33
N ILE A 489 -35.76 -7.30 -19.01
CA ILE A 489 -36.56 -8.28 -18.28
C ILE A 489 -38.05 -8.19 -18.67
N ASP A 490 -38.58 -6.98 -18.77
CA ASP A 490 -39.99 -6.73 -19.10
C ASP A 490 -40.32 -7.11 -20.55
N HIS A 491 -39.41 -6.86 -21.48
CA HIS A 491 -39.54 -7.30 -22.88
C HIS A 491 -39.20 -8.78 -23.08
N ARG A 492 -38.77 -9.48 -22.03
CA ARG A 492 -38.28 -10.88 -22.09
C ARG A 492 -37.13 -11.05 -23.08
N ASP A 493 -36.34 -10.00 -23.28
CA ASP A 493 -35.17 -10.00 -24.15
C ASP A 493 -33.92 -10.47 -23.38
N TRP A 494 -33.93 -11.76 -23.05
CA TRP A 494 -32.84 -12.40 -22.30
C TRP A 494 -31.51 -12.34 -23.06
N GLU A 495 -31.56 -12.35 -24.38
CA GLU A 495 -30.35 -12.31 -25.21
C GLU A 495 -29.79 -10.90 -25.30
N GLY A 496 -30.65 -9.89 -25.46
CA GLY A 496 -30.27 -8.48 -25.37
C GLY A 496 -29.66 -8.15 -24.02
N LEU A 497 -30.19 -8.68 -22.92
CA LEU A 497 -29.60 -8.53 -21.60
C LEU A 497 -28.15 -9.05 -21.57
N VAL A 498 -27.91 -10.30 -22.00
CA VAL A 498 -26.54 -10.87 -21.96
C VAL A 498 -25.60 -10.11 -22.90
N LYS A 499 -26.08 -9.64 -24.05
CA LYS A 499 -25.28 -8.82 -24.98
C LYS A 499 -24.93 -7.46 -24.39
N HIS A 500 -25.85 -6.84 -23.65
CA HIS A 500 -25.61 -5.57 -22.97
C HIS A 500 -24.52 -5.67 -21.89
N LEU A 501 -24.37 -6.84 -21.27
CA LEU A 501 -23.37 -7.08 -20.23
C LEU A 501 -21.93 -7.34 -20.77
N LEU A 502 -21.74 -7.49 -22.08
CA LEU A 502 -20.45 -7.83 -22.72
C LEU A 502 -19.64 -6.60 -23.15
#